data_AF-W4AIB8-F1
#
_entry.id   AF-W4AIB8-F1
#
_cell.length_a   1.000
_cell.length_b   1.000
_cell.length_c   1.000
_cell.angle_alpha   90.00
_cell.angle_beta   90.00
_cell.angle_gamma   90.00
#
_symmetry.space_group_name_H-M   'P 1'
#
loop_
_entity.id
_entity.type
_entity.pdbx_description
1 polymer ?
#
loop_
_entity_poly.entity_id
_entity_poly.type
_entity_poly.pdbx_seq_one_letter_code
_entity_poly.pdbx_strand_id
1 'polypeptide(L)'
;MELTNFSFYYGNTVDEEAVGAIAYRNSDKTLQGSLVHDFEVNIVVVYDGTPDEPPIQHSIVGGERCQVLSIGLDGLHRELLSGTHKVLIKCLLEGDIIKDNQERLSILRRDFLRFAEPFREQKLFIGFAHFLQKYVDAKMQLKEDRVLDAYHTLLEGLHHWAELELIERGIHPESAVWEQITGLNTPVRKLYEELTVSTETLGQRVELALLAYEFSMISKLESSSALLLRVLRSRRNPWTIQELILHPELAPVCKELPIVMRKLVYRSLVKEVPVWKESRSYGSEAIRYYTDL
;
A
#
# COMPACT_ATOMS: atom_id res chain seq x y z
N MET A 1 -16.05 27.28 18.95
CA MET A 1 -16.75 27.57 17.69
C MET A 1 -17.09 26.23 17.07
N GLU A 2 -18.36 25.90 16.87
CA GLU A 2 -18.76 24.56 16.43
C GLU A 2 -18.27 24.28 14.99
N LEU A 3 -18.00 23.01 14.66
CA LEU A 3 -17.76 22.54 13.29
C LEU A 3 -18.88 22.98 12.33
N THR A 4 -20.09 23.22 12.87
CA THR A 4 -21.25 23.83 12.23
C THR A 4 -20.96 25.18 11.53
N ASN A 5 -20.01 25.97 12.04
CA ASN A 5 -19.58 27.21 11.39
C ASN A 5 -18.59 26.95 10.24
N PHE A 6 -17.76 25.91 10.34
CA PHE A 6 -16.88 25.49 9.23
C PHE A 6 -17.66 24.78 8.13
N SER A 7 -18.71 24.02 8.46
CA SER A 7 -19.70 23.59 7.48
C SER A 7 -20.53 24.75 6.92
N PHE A 8 -20.53 25.94 7.53
CA PHE A 8 -21.17 27.11 6.94
C PHE A 8 -20.24 27.86 5.98
N TYR A 9 -18.96 28.01 6.34
CA TYR A 9 -17.93 28.61 5.47
C TYR A 9 -17.52 27.69 4.31
N TYR A 10 -17.35 26.40 4.59
CA TYR A 10 -16.98 25.39 3.61
C TYR A 10 -18.15 24.53 3.16
N GLY A 11 -19.23 24.29 3.91
CA GLY A 11 -20.36 23.51 3.36
C GLY A 11 -21.20 24.27 2.33
N ASN A 12 -21.08 25.60 2.24
CA ASN A 12 -21.57 26.39 1.10
C ASN A 12 -20.55 26.50 -0.05
N THR A 13 -19.31 26.05 0.14
CA THR A 13 -18.23 26.05 -0.88
C THR A 13 -17.66 24.66 -1.16
N VAL A 14 -18.17 23.61 -0.52
CA VAL A 14 -17.90 22.22 -0.85
C VAL A 14 -18.70 22.02 -2.10
N ASP A 15 -17.99 22.06 -3.20
CA ASP A 15 -18.46 21.85 -4.56
C ASP A 15 -19.67 20.90 -4.57
N GLU A 16 -20.75 21.31 -5.26
CA GLU A 16 -21.93 20.46 -5.43
C GLU A 16 -21.52 19.10 -6.02
N GLU A 17 -20.47 19.09 -6.85
CA GLU A 17 -19.90 17.91 -7.50
C GLU A 17 -19.09 16.99 -6.56
N ALA A 18 -18.77 17.43 -5.34
CA ALA A 18 -18.07 16.60 -4.37
C ALA A 18 -18.94 15.43 -3.88
N VAL A 19 -18.34 14.23 -3.88
CA VAL A 19 -18.90 13.00 -3.29
C VAL A 19 -19.08 13.15 -1.78
N GLY A 20 -18.16 13.86 -1.11
CA GLY A 20 -18.30 14.13 0.30
C GLY A 20 -17.15 14.93 0.86
N ALA A 21 -17.23 15.25 2.15
CA ALA A 21 -16.19 15.99 2.86
C ALA A 21 -16.06 15.51 4.30
N ILE A 22 -14.82 15.48 4.80
CA ILE A 22 -14.49 15.11 6.18
C ILE A 22 -13.67 16.24 6.79
N ALA A 23 -14.05 16.72 7.97
CA ALA A 23 -13.23 17.67 8.73
C ALA A 23 -12.69 17.04 10.00
N TYR A 24 -11.42 17.32 10.26
CA TYR A 24 -10.75 16.96 11.49
C TYR A 24 -10.17 18.21 12.14
N ARG A 25 -10.53 18.44 13.40
CA ARG A 25 -9.99 19.52 14.22
C ARG A 25 -8.89 18.96 15.11
N ASN A 26 -7.69 19.49 14.97
CA ASN A 26 -6.58 19.07 15.82
C ASN A 26 -6.81 19.59 17.24
N SER A 27 -6.98 18.67 18.19
CA SER A 27 -7.27 18.98 19.59
C SER A 27 -5.99 19.18 20.41
N ASP A 28 -4.87 18.62 19.93
CA ASP A 28 -3.59 18.60 20.63
C ASP A 28 -2.73 19.81 20.25
N LYS A 29 -2.91 20.90 21.00
CA LYS A 29 -2.01 22.08 20.95
C LYS A 29 -0.61 21.80 21.54
N THR A 30 -0.38 20.60 22.08
CA THR A 30 0.79 20.21 22.85
C THR A 30 1.90 19.57 22.01
N LEU A 31 1.62 19.14 20.78
CA LEU A 31 2.64 18.56 19.88
C LEU A 31 3.43 19.65 19.14
N GLN A 32 4.18 20.47 19.89
CA GLN A 32 5.23 21.31 19.31
C GLN A 32 6.34 20.39 18.76
N GLY A 33 6.39 20.20 17.43
CA GLY A 33 7.52 19.51 16.80
C GLY A 33 7.29 18.86 15.44
N SER A 34 6.06 18.71 14.97
CA SER A 34 5.78 18.20 13.62
C SER A 34 5.21 19.31 12.75
N LEU A 35 5.95 19.73 11.70
CA LEU A 35 5.48 20.69 10.69
C LEU A 35 4.15 20.26 10.01
N VAL A 36 3.76 18.98 10.15
CA VAL A 36 2.54 18.40 9.60
C VAL A 36 1.31 18.62 10.51
N HIS A 37 1.51 19.09 11.75
CA HIS A 37 0.44 19.36 12.72
C HIS A 37 0.13 20.86 12.91
N ASP A 38 0.68 21.72 12.05
CA ASP A 38 0.55 23.18 12.14
C ASP A 38 -0.83 23.73 11.72
N PHE A 39 -1.72 22.87 11.22
CA PHE A 39 -3.10 23.25 10.88
C PHE A 39 -4.06 22.83 11.99
N GLU A 40 -4.78 23.80 12.55
CA GLU A 40 -5.83 23.56 13.54
C GLU A 40 -7.02 22.81 12.94
N VAL A 41 -7.28 22.99 11.64
CA VAL A 41 -8.38 22.32 10.92
C VAL A 41 -7.85 21.69 9.63
N ASN A 42 -8.15 20.42 9.41
CA ASN A 42 -7.90 19.71 8.17
C ASN A 42 -9.24 19.30 7.55
N ILE A 43 -9.44 19.59 6.28
CA ILE A 43 -10.63 19.24 5.52
C ILE A 43 -10.20 18.39 4.34
N VAL A 44 -10.85 17.26 4.14
CA VAL A 44 -10.67 16.40 2.96
C VAL A 44 -11.95 16.46 2.15
N VAL A 45 -11.86 16.95 0.92
CA VAL A 45 -12.96 16.99 -0.04
C VAL A 45 -12.73 15.89 -1.07
N VAL A 46 -13.73 15.03 -1.24
CA VAL A 46 -13.64 13.81 -2.06
C VAL A 46 -14.54 13.93 -3.28
N TYR A 47 -14.01 13.59 -4.45
CA TYR A 47 -14.67 13.71 -5.75
C TYR A 47 -14.81 12.33 -6.44
N ASP A 48 -15.73 12.17 -7.41
CA ASP A 48 -15.93 10.90 -8.13
C ASP A 48 -14.87 10.63 -9.21
N GLY A 49 -13.98 11.61 -9.43
CA GLY A 49 -12.90 11.53 -10.41
C GLY A 49 -11.71 12.39 -9.99
N THR A 50 -10.92 12.82 -10.97
CA THR A 50 -9.84 13.78 -10.70
C THR A 50 -10.47 15.15 -10.49
N PRO A 51 -10.29 15.79 -9.32
CA PRO A 51 -10.81 17.13 -9.09
C PRO A 51 -10.14 18.14 -10.03
N ASP A 52 -10.90 19.15 -10.47
CA ASP A 52 -10.35 20.35 -11.14
C ASP A 52 -9.85 21.39 -10.11
N GLU A 53 -10.04 21.11 -8.82
CA GLU A 53 -9.52 21.89 -7.71
C GLU A 53 -8.03 21.59 -7.45
N PRO A 54 -7.25 22.58 -6.97
CA PRO A 54 -5.91 22.35 -6.45
C PRO A 54 -5.89 21.24 -5.39
N PRO A 55 -4.94 20.29 -5.43
CA PRO A 55 -4.92 19.15 -4.52
C PRO A 55 -4.73 19.57 -3.06
N ILE A 56 -4.09 20.72 -2.81
CA ILE A 56 -3.84 21.25 -1.47
C ILE A 56 -4.08 22.76 -1.50
N GLN A 57 -4.84 23.26 -0.53
CA GLN A 57 -5.06 24.68 -0.28
C GLN A 57 -4.85 25.01 1.20
N HIS A 58 -4.21 26.14 1.47
CA HIS A 58 -4.02 26.65 2.83
C HIS A 58 -4.73 27.99 2.99
N SER A 59 -5.44 28.17 4.09
CA SER A 59 -6.16 29.40 4.40
C SER A 59 -6.10 29.71 5.90
N ILE A 60 -6.46 30.94 6.25
CA ILE A 60 -6.72 31.32 7.64
C ILE A 60 -8.17 31.76 7.73
N VAL A 61 -8.96 31.06 8.53
CA VAL A 61 -10.40 31.33 8.71
C VAL A 61 -10.66 31.55 10.18
N GLY A 62 -11.18 32.73 10.53
CA GLY A 62 -11.45 33.07 11.94
C GLY A 62 -10.20 33.06 12.84
N GLY A 63 -9.00 33.22 12.26
CA GLY A 63 -7.73 33.16 12.98
C GLY A 63 -7.14 31.75 13.13
N GLU A 64 -7.82 30.71 12.62
CA GLU A 64 -7.33 29.33 12.61
C GLU A 64 -6.74 29.01 11.23
N ARG A 65 -5.60 28.31 11.18
CA ARG A 65 -5.04 27.80 9.93
C ARG A 65 -5.80 26.56 9.51
N CYS A 66 -6.20 26.54 8.26
CA CYS A 66 -6.94 25.46 7.65
C CYS A 66 -6.18 24.89 6.46
N GLN A 67 -6.13 23.57 6.36
CA GLN A 67 -5.68 22.85 5.17
C GLN A 67 -6.87 22.13 4.54
N VAL A 68 -7.05 22.33 3.23
CA VAL A 68 -8.03 21.59 2.42
C VAL A 68 -7.27 20.69 1.46
N LEU A 69 -7.63 19.41 1.45
CA LEU A 69 -7.12 18.40 0.55
C LEU A 69 -8.23 17.96 -0.41
N SER A 70 -8.01 18.16 -1.72
CA SER A 70 -8.94 17.76 -2.77
C SER A 70 -8.43 16.48 -3.43
N ILE A 71 -9.23 15.41 -3.38
CA ILE A 71 -8.82 14.09 -3.86
C ILE A 71 -9.98 13.32 -4.50
N GLY A 72 -9.70 12.56 -5.57
CA GLY A 72 -10.67 11.62 -6.11
C GLY A 72 -10.85 10.40 -5.20
N LEU A 73 -12.01 9.75 -5.22
CA LEU A 73 -12.27 8.58 -4.36
C LEU A 73 -11.26 7.45 -4.58
N ASP A 74 -10.91 7.16 -5.84
CA ASP A 74 -9.88 6.17 -6.16
C ASP A 74 -8.50 6.59 -5.64
N GLY A 75 -8.22 7.90 -5.65
CA GLY A 75 -7.01 8.47 -5.07
C GLY A 75 -6.96 8.26 -3.57
N LEU A 76 -8.06 8.57 -2.88
CA LEU A 76 -8.18 8.34 -1.44
C LEU A 76 -7.99 6.87 -1.10
N HIS A 77 -8.64 5.96 -1.84
CA HIS A 77 -8.47 4.52 -1.66
C HIS A 77 -7.00 4.09 -1.81
N ARG A 78 -6.29 4.60 -2.83
CA ARG A 78 -4.85 4.34 -2.99
C ARG A 78 -4.00 4.88 -1.84
N GLU A 79 -4.33 6.06 -1.31
CA GLU A 79 -3.61 6.62 -0.15
C GLU A 79 -3.83 5.82 1.14
N LEU A 80 -5.03 5.28 1.32
CA LEU A 80 -5.32 4.35 2.42
C LEU A 80 -4.55 3.03 2.24
N LEU A 81 -4.47 2.51 1.02
CA LEU A 81 -3.63 1.37 0.66
C LEU A 81 -2.13 1.64 0.82
N SER A 82 -1.66 2.89 0.70
CA SER A 82 -0.26 3.24 0.94
C SER A 82 0.03 3.39 2.43
N GLY A 83 -0.91 3.94 3.21
CA GLY A 83 -0.70 4.22 4.63
C GLY A 83 0.21 5.42 4.90
N THR A 84 0.63 6.16 3.86
CA THR A 84 1.67 7.20 3.98
C THR A 84 1.11 8.59 4.27
N HIS A 85 -0.09 8.91 3.77
CA HIS A 85 -0.70 10.22 3.93
C HIS A 85 -1.43 10.36 5.28
N LYS A 86 -0.67 10.65 6.34
CA LYS A 86 -1.16 10.71 7.73
C LYS A 86 -2.40 11.60 7.93
N VAL A 87 -2.48 12.74 7.25
CA VAL A 87 -3.64 13.66 7.37
C VAL A 87 -4.91 13.01 6.83
N LEU A 88 -4.87 12.37 5.66
CA LEU A 88 -6.02 11.68 5.07
C LEU A 88 -6.50 10.55 5.97
N ILE A 89 -5.56 9.74 6.50
CA ILE A 89 -5.87 8.63 7.41
C ILE A 89 -6.51 9.16 8.70
N LYS A 90 -5.92 10.20 9.30
CA LYS A 90 -6.44 10.80 10.53
C LYS A 90 -7.83 11.40 10.32
N CYS A 91 -8.04 12.14 9.22
CA CYS A 91 -9.35 12.66 8.86
C CYS A 91 -10.36 11.52 8.68
N LEU A 92 -10.01 10.47 7.94
CA LEU A 92 -10.92 9.34 7.74
C LEU A 92 -11.29 8.66 9.06
N LEU A 93 -10.34 8.47 9.97
CA LEU A 93 -10.55 7.72 11.22
C LEU A 93 -11.21 8.55 12.33
N GLU A 94 -10.77 9.79 12.51
CA GLU A 94 -11.12 10.63 13.67
C GLU A 94 -11.98 11.85 13.29
N GLY A 95 -12.10 12.17 11.99
CA GLY A 95 -12.82 13.34 11.53
C GLY A 95 -14.34 13.15 11.49
N ASP A 96 -15.05 14.27 11.50
CA ASP A 96 -16.49 14.31 11.31
C ASP A 96 -16.81 14.41 9.81
N ILE A 97 -17.71 13.53 9.34
CA ILE A 97 -18.18 13.57 7.95
C ILE A 97 -19.18 14.71 7.84
N ILE A 98 -18.83 15.76 7.09
CA ILE A 98 -19.65 16.96 6.90
C ILE A 98 -20.67 16.76 5.77
N LYS A 99 -20.27 16.05 4.71
CA LYS A 99 -21.09 15.73 3.54
C LYS A 99 -20.78 14.29 3.11
N ASP A 100 -21.79 13.50 2.81
CA ASP A 100 -21.63 12.13 2.31
C ASP A 100 -22.75 11.78 1.33
N ASN A 101 -22.48 11.96 0.05
CA ASN A 101 -23.43 11.57 -0.98
C ASN A 101 -23.43 10.05 -1.09
N GLN A 102 -24.60 9.44 -0.89
CA GLN A 102 -24.82 7.99 -0.99
C GLN A 102 -23.97 7.15 -0.01
N GLU A 103 -23.61 7.71 1.16
CA GLU A 103 -22.86 7.01 2.23
C GLU A 103 -21.49 6.45 1.79
N ARG A 104 -20.91 6.95 0.69
CA ARG A 104 -19.64 6.42 0.12
C ARG A 104 -18.49 6.58 1.10
N LEU A 105 -18.38 7.70 1.81
CA LEU A 105 -17.33 7.93 2.80
C LEU A 105 -17.55 7.11 4.07
N SER A 106 -18.81 6.97 4.50
CA SER A 106 -19.20 6.13 5.63
C SER A 106 -18.88 4.65 5.39
N ILE A 107 -19.16 4.15 4.17
CA ILE A 107 -18.79 2.81 3.72
C ILE A 107 -17.28 2.64 3.72
N LEU A 108 -16.53 3.56 3.09
CA LEU A 108 -15.07 3.49 3.03
C LEU A 108 -14.44 3.49 4.43
N ARG A 109 -14.87 4.39 5.32
CA ARG A 109 -14.43 4.45 6.73
C ARG A 109 -14.70 3.14 7.44
N ARG A 110 -15.91 2.59 7.32
CA ARG A 110 -16.30 1.33 7.97
C ARG A 110 -15.45 0.17 7.45
N ASP A 111 -15.27 0.07 6.15
CA ASP A 111 -14.55 -1.05 5.53
C ASP A 111 -13.04 -0.98 5.86
N PHE A 112 -12.48 0.23 5.94
CA PHE A 112 -11.12 0.48 6.42
C PHE A 112 -10.95 0.08 7.90
N LEU A 113 -11.85 0.53 8.79
CA LEU A 113 -11.83 0.22 10.23
C LEU A 113 -12.00 -1.28 10.51
N ARG A 114 -12.86 -1.96 9.75
CA ARG A 114 -13.08 -3.40 9.87
C ARG A 114 -12.00 -4.23 9.18
N PHE A 115 -11.08 -3.57 8.46
CA PHE A 115 -10.08 -4.21 7.63
C PHE A 115 -10.70 -5.29 6.71
N ALA A 116 -11.81 -4.92 6.08
CA ALA A 116 -12.67 -5.84 5.32
C ALA A 116 -12.12 -6.10 3.91
N GLU A 117 -12.65 -7.13 3.25
CA GLU A 117 -12.41 -7.33 1.81
C GLU A 117 -13.15 -6.27 0.98
N PRO A 118 -12.60 -5.82 -0.16
CA PRO A 118 -11.35 -6.28 -0.82
C PRO A 118 -10.07 -5.57 -0.33
N PHE A 119 -10.19 -4.67 0.65
CA PHE A 119 -9.06 -3.83 1.11
C PHE A 119 -7.92 -4.68 1.69
N ARG A 120 -8.27 -5.68 2.50
CA ARG A 120 -7.30 -6.59 3.10
C ARG A 120 -6.53 -7.40 2.07
N GLU A 121 -7.20 -7.99 1.08
CA GLU A 121 -6.53 -8.72 0.00
C GLU A 121 -5.60 -7.82 -0.83
N GLN A 122 -6.02 -6.58 -1.12
CA GLN A 122 -5.17 -5.60 -1.80
C GLN A 122 -3.90 -5.28 -0.99
N LYS A 123 -4.05 -5.00 0.31
CA LYS A 123 -2.92 -4.79 1.22
C LYS A 123 -1.99 -6.01 1.28
N LEU A 124 -2.55 -7.22 1.32
CA LEU A 124 -1.78 -8.46 1.35
C LEU A 124 -0.91 -8.59 0.09
N PHE A 125 -1.49 -8.34 -1.08
CA PHE A 125 -0.75 -8.40 -2.34
C PHE A 125 0.32 -7.31 -2.44
N ILE A 126 0.01 -6.08 -2.01
CA ILE A 126 0.98 -4.97 -1.94
C ILE A 126 2.16 -5.32 -1.04
N GLY A 127 1.89 -5.76 0.19
CA GLY A 127 2.93 -6.16 1.13
C GLY A 127 3.79 -7.29 0.58
N PHE A 128 3.19 -8.25 -0.15
CA PHE A 128 3.91 -9.37 -0.74
C PHE A 128 4.80 -8.95 -1.90
N ALA A 129 4.33 -8.03 -2.74
CA ALA A 129 5.12 -7.50 -3.83
C ALA A 129 6.37 -6.78 -3.32
N HIS A 130 6.24 -5.94 -2.29
CA HIS A 130 7.39 -5.29 -1.64
C HIS A 130 8.31 -6.29 -0.94
N PHE A 131 7.74 -7.28 -0.22
CA PHE A 131 8.48 -8.35 0.43
C PHE A 131 9.35 -9.16 -0.56
N LEU A 132 8.80 -9.50 -1.73
CA LEU A 132 9.54 -10.17 -2.81
C LEU A 132 10.61 -9.26 -3.43
N GLN A 133 10.30 -7.99 -3.68
CA GLN A 133 11.25 -7.04 -4.26
C GLN A 133 12.49 -6.88 -3.37
N LYS A 134 12.29 -6.66 -2.06
CA LYS A 134 13.39 -6.53 -1.09
C LYS A 134 14.25 -7.79 -0.98
N TYR A 135 13.65 -8.98 -1.08
CA TYR A 135 14.42 -10.23 -1.14
C TYR A 135 15.37 -10.26 -2.34
N VAL A 136 14.88 -9.90 -3.52
CA VAL A 136 15.70 -9.92 -4.74
C VAL A 136 16.81 -8.88 -4.67
N ASP A 137 16.48 -7.67 -4.20
CA ASP A 137 17.46 -6.58 -4.06
C ASP A 137 18.57 -6.96 -3.08
N ALA A 138 18.23 -7.47 -1.89
CA ALA A 138 19.20 -7.91 -0.89
C ALA A 138 20.09 -9.06 -1.41
N LYS A 139 19.50 -10.02 -2.13
CA LYS A 139 20.25 -11.13 -2.75
C LYS A 139 21.20 -10.64 -3.85
N MET A 140 20.82 -9.60 -4.60
CA MET A 140 21.68 -9.00 -5.62
C MET A 140 22.85 -8.24 -4.99
N GLN A 141 22.57 -7.37 -4.01
CA GLN A 141 23.59 -6.62 -3.29
C GLN A 141 24.62 -7.54 -2.62
N LEU A 142 24.16 -8.64 -2.01
CA LEU A 142 25.05 -9.62 -1.38
C LEU A 142 25.96 -10.32 -2.40
N LYS A 143 25.45 -10.66 -3.59
CA LYS A 143 26.25 -11.23 -4.69
C LYS A 143 27.32 -10.29 -5.22
N GLU A 144 27.13 -8.98 -5.04
CA GLU A 144 28.06 -7.94 -5.44
C GLU A 144 28.97 -7.51 -4.28
N ASP A 145 29.05 -8.30 -3.20
CA ASP A 145 29.81 -8.05 -1.98
C ASP A 145 29.43 -6.74 -1.26
N ARG A 146 28.25 -6.18 -1.54
CA ARG A 146 27.69 -4.98 -0.90
C ARG A 146 26.92 -5.34 0.37
N VAL A 147 27.64 -5.92 1.35
CA VAL A 147 27.05 -6.52 2.55
C VAL A 147 26.24 -5.53 3.40
N LEU A 148 26.70 -4.28 3.54
CA LEU A 148 25.98 -3.26 4.32
C LEU A 148 24.65 -2.86 3.66
N ASP A 149 24.64 -2.73 2.33
CA ASP A 149 23.42 -2.45 1.57
C ASP A 149 22.45 -3.63 1.68
N ALA A 150 22.95 -4.86 1.50
CA ALA A 150 22.17 -6.09 1.64
C ALA A 150 21.54 -6.22 3.03
N TYR A 151 22.30 -5.88 4.09
CA TYR A 151 21.79 -5.85 5.46
C TYR A 151 20.66 -4.83 5.63
N HIS A 152 20.84 -3.60 5.13
CA HIS A 152 19.81 -2.57 5.22
C HIS A 152 18.54 -2.97 4.47
N THR A 153 18.67 -3.43 3.21
CA THR A 153 17.54 -3.89 2.40
C THR A 153 16.85 -5.12 3.00
N LEU A 154 17.60 -6.01 3.65
CA LEU A 154 17.02 -7.12 4.41
C LEU A 154 16.14 -6.61 5.57
N LEU A 155 16.59 -5.63 6.35
CA LEU A 155 15.79 -5.05 7.44
C LEU A 155 14.48 -4.43 6.93
N GLU A 156 14.52 -3.73 5.79
CA GLU A 156 13.32 -3.22 5.11
C GLU A 156 12.39 -4.36 4.66
N GLY A 157 12.97 -5.46 4.15
CA GLY A 157 12.21 -6.66 3.80
C GLY A 157 11.54 -7.34 5.01
N LEU A 158 12.24 -7.41 6.15
CA LEU A 158 11.67 -7.93 7.39
C LEU A 158 10.52 -7.06 7.90
N HIS A 159 10.58 -5.74 7.69
CA HIS A 159 9.47 -4.85 7.99
C HIS A 159 8.22 -5.21 7.17
N HIS A 160 8.34 -5.38 5.85
CA HIS A 160 7.21 -5.81 5.02
C HIS A 160 6.70 -7.22 5.38
N TRP A 161 7.59 -8.12 5.80
CA TRP A 161 7.16 -9.42 6.31
C TRP A 161 6.34 -9.29 7.61
N ALA A 162 6.75 -8.42 8.53
CA ALA A 162 5.96 -8.14 9.73
C ALA A 162 4.56 -7.60 9.39
N GLU A 163 4.47 -6.66 8.43
CA GLU A 163 3.18 -6.16 7.94
C GLU A 163 2.33 -7.30 7.35
N LEU A 164 2.91 -8.15 6.50
CA LEU A 164 2.22 -9.31 5.93
C LEU A 164 1.65 -10.25 7.00
N GLU A 165 2.42 -10.54 8.03
CA GLU A 165 1.98 -11.40 9.13
C GLU A 165 0.80 -10.81 9.92
N LEU A 166 0.74 -9.49 10.07
CA LEU A 166 -0.43 -8.81 10.66
C LEU A 166 -1.63 -8.89 9.72
N ILE A 167 -1.44 -8.63 8.43
CA ILE A 167 -2.50 -8.65 7.42
C ILE A 167 -3.17 -10.04 7.35
N GLU A 168 -2.36 -11.10 7.35
CA GLU A 168 -2.82 -12.49 7.35
C GLU A 168 -3.70 -12.81 8.58
N ARG A 169 -3.45 -12.15 9.72
CA ARG A 169 -4.21 -12.27 10.96
C ARG A 169 -5.42 -11.33 11.03
N GLY A 170 -5.68 -10.55 9.98
CA GLY A 170 -6.76 -9.57 9.96
C GLY A 170 -6.48 -8.33 10.83
N ILE A 171 -5.21 -8.06 11.12
CA ILE A 171 -4.77 -6.90 11.89
C ILE A 171 -4.25 -5.85 10.90
N HIS A 172 -4.73 -4.61 11.02
CA HIS A 172 -4.24 -3.51 10.20
C HIS A 172 -2.79 -3.15 10.62
N PRO A 173 -1.81 -3.16 9.69
CA PRO A 173 -0.46 -2.70 10.01
C PRO A 173 -0.45 -1.20 10.31
N GLU A 174 0.18 -0.82 11.40
CA GLU A 174 0.40 0.56 11.81
C GLU A 174 1.87 0.95 11.63
N SER A 175 2.17 2.24 11.77
CA SER A 175 3.55 2.74 11.69
C SER A 175 4.51 2.08 12.69
N ALA A 176 4.00 1.63 13.85
CA ALA A 176 4.76 0.92 14.87
C ALA A 176 4.62 -0.61 14.72
N VAL A 177 4.85 -1.14 13.51
CA VAL A 177 4.65 -2.57 13.20
C VAL A 177 5.37 -3.52 14.16
N TRP A 178 6.58 -3.15 14.60
CA TRP A 178 7.38 -3.97 15.51
C TRP A 178 6.74 -4.10 16.89
N GLU A 179 6.09 -3.04 17.39
CA GLU A 179 5.32 -3.09 18.64
C GLU A 179 4.10 -3.99 18.49
N GLN A 180 3.38 -3.90 17.36
CA GLN A 180 2.23 -4.76 17.07
C GLN A 180 2.60 -6.25 17.04
N ILE A 181 3.78 -6.60 16.51
CA ILE A 181 4.22 -8.00 16.47
C ILE A 181 4.99 -8.44 17.72
N THR A 182 5.39 -7.53 18.61
CA THR A 182 6.21 -7.88 19.79
C THR A 182 5.48 -8.88 20.70
N GLY A 183 4.16 -8.74 20.86
CA GLY A 183 3.34 -9.70 21.62
C GLY A 183 3.07 -11.01 20.89
N LEU A 184 3.48 -11.15 19.62
CA LEU A 184 3.20 -12.30 18.77
C LEU A 184 4.45 -13.19 18.62
N ASN A 185 4.26 -14.51 18.67
CA ASN A 185 5.32 -15.48 18.41
C ASN A 185 5.47 -15.69 16.90
N THR A 186 6.01 -14.70 16.19
CA THR A 186 6.16 -14.72 14.72
C THR A 186 7.57 -15.16 14.29
N PRO A 187 7.69 -15.91 13.19
CA PRO A 187 9.01 -16.21 12.59
C PRO A 187 9.83 -14.96 12.25
N VAL A 188 9.20 -13.90 11.72
CA VAL A 188 9.90 -12.66 11.36
C VAL A 188 10.55 -11.97 12.56
N ARG A 189 9.90 -11.97 13.74
CA ARG A 189 10.45 -11.38 14.96
C ARG A 189 11.71 -12.14 15.40
N LYS A 190 11.66 -13.47 15.43
CA LYS A 190 12.82 -14.31 15.79
C LYS A 190 13.97 -14.08 14.82
N LEU A 191 13.68 -13.98 13.52
CA LEU A 191 14.70 -13.73 12.54
C LEU A 191 15.36 -12.36 12.71
N TYR A 192 14.59 -11.33 13.05
CA TYR A 192 15.12 -10.00 13.37
C TYR A 192 16.04 -10.03 14.60
N GLU A 193 15.64 -10.75 15.65
CA GLU A 193 16.47 -10.93 16.86
C GLU A 193 17.77 -11.69 16.55
N GLU A 194 17.70 -12.80 15.81
CA GLU A 194 18.88 -13.57 15.40
C GLU A 194 19.84 -12.74 14.54
N LEU A 195 19.30 -11.94 13.62
CA LEU A 195 20.07 -11.05 12.75
C LEU A 195 20.84 -9.99 13.55
N THR A 196 20.31 -9.53 14.70
CA THR A 196 20.91 -8.47 15.51
C THR A 196 21.87 -9.00 16.59
N VAL A 197 21.55 -10.16 17.19
CA VAL A 197 22.26 -10.68 18.39
C VAL A 197 23.29 -11.77 18.06
N SER A 198 23.27 -12.36 16.86
CA SER A 198 24.20 -13.45 16.48
C SER A 198 25.68 -13.02 16.52
N THR A 199 26.54 -13.97 16.92
CA THR A 199 28.01 -13.82 16.99
C THR A 199 28.72 -13.97 15.64
N GLU A 200 27.98 -14.32 14.59
CA GLU A 200 28.54 -14.49 13.24
C GLU A 200 28.93 -13.15 12.59
N THR A 201 29.70 -13.21 11.51
CA THR A 201 30.00 -12.02 10.70
C THR A 201 28.71 -11.47 10.07
N LEU A 202 28.68 -10.17 9.76
CA LEU A 202 27.50 -9.56 9.16
C LEU A 202 27.06 -10.26 7.85
N GLY A 203 28.01 -10.64 7.00
CA GLY A 203 27.73 -11.36 5.75
C GLY A 203 27.03 -12.69 6.00
N GLN A 204 27.55 -13.51 6.92
CA GLN A 204 26.94 -14.79 7.30
C GLN A 204 25.54 -14.61 7.89
N ARG A 205 25.34 -13.61 8.76
CA ARG A 205 24.02 -13.30 9.32
C ARG A 205 23.00 -12.93 8.23
N VAL A 206 23.41 -12.13 7.24
CA VAL A 206 22.56 -11.78 6.10
C VAL A 206 22.27 -13.01 5.23
N GLU A 207 23.27 -13.85 4.94
CA GLU A 207 23.10 -15.10 4.18
C GLU A 207 22.09 -16.03 4.82
N LEU A 208 22.26 -16.33 6.11
CA LEU A 208 21.36 -17.20 6.86
C LEU A 208 19.95 -16.61 6.93
N ALA A 209 19.84 -15.30 7.18
CA ALA A 209 18.54 -14.64 7.24
C ALA A 209 17.81 -14.69 5.90
N LEU A 210 18.52 -14.54 4.77
CA LEU A 210 17.93 -14.65 3.43
C LEU A 210 17.41 -16.07 3.13
N LEU A 211 17.97 -17.13 3.73
CA LEU A 211 17.42 -18.49 3.59
C LEU A 211 16.05 -18.62 4.25
N ALA A 212 15.92 -18.15 5.50
CA ALA A 212 14.65 -18.16 6.22
C ALA A 212 13.61 -17.25 5.54
N TYR A 213 14.06 -16.09 5.06
CA TYR A 213 13.26 -15.15 4.28
C TYR A 213 12.72 -15.81 3.00
N GLU A 214 13.58 -16.46 2.21
CA GLU A 214 13.18 -17.13 0.98
C GLU A 214 12.15 -18.23 1.23
N PHE A 215 12.35 -19.03 2.28
CA PHE A 215 11.39 -20.06 2.68
C PHE A 215 10.01 -19.45 2.97
N SER A 216 9.95 -18.40 3.80
CA SER A 216 8.69 -17.72 4.11
C SER A 216 8.01 -17.15 2.85
N MET A 217 8.77 -16.45 2.02
CA MET A 217 8.28 -15.89 0.75
C MET A 217 7.70 -16.97 -0.18
N ILE A 218 8.37 -18.10 -0.34
CA ILE A 218 7.86 -19.20 -1.17
C ILE A 218 6.57 -19.78 -0.57
N SER A 219 6.52 -19.96 0.75
CA SER A 219 5.35 -20.54 1.43
C SER A 219 4.09 -19.67 1.31
N LYS A 220 4.25 -18.36 1.12
CA LYS A 220 3.17 -17.37 1.01
C LYS A 220 2.82 -16.98 -0.43
N LEU A 221 3.60 -17.42 -1.41
CA LEU A 221 3.53 -16.91 -2.79
C LEU A 221 2.13 -17.02 -3.41
N GLU A 222 1.50 -18.19 -3.31
CA GLU A 222 0.19 -18.42 -3.92
C GLU A 222 -0.92 -17.66 -3.19
N SER A 223 -0.99 -17.78 -1.87
CA SER A 223 -2.03 -17.13 -1.05
C SER A 223 -1.96 -15.60 -1.14
N SER A 224 -0.75 -15.04 -1.10
CA SER A 224 -0.59 -13.58 -1.16
C SER A 224 -0.72 -13.02 -2.57
N SER A 225 -0.63 -13.86 -3.62
CA SER A 225 -0.86 -13.47 -5.02
C SER A 225 -2.29 -13.75 -5.50
N ALA A 226 -3.22 -14.09 -4.61
CA ALA A 226 -4.59 -14.44 -4.96
C ALA A 226 -5.30 -13.36 -5.80
N LEU A 227 -5.08 -12.08 -5.50
CA LEU A 227 -5.60 -10.96 -6.27
C LEU A 227 -5.12 -10.98 -7.72
N LEU A 228 -3.81 -11.11 -7.95
CA LEU A 228 -3.24 -11.19 -9.29
C LEU A 228 -3.75 -12.43 -10.05
N LEU A 229 -3.83 -13.58 -9.38
CA LEU A 229 -4.37 -14.80 -9.98
C LEU A 229 -5.84 -14.63 -10.36
N ARG A 230 -6.65 -13.95 -9.53
CA ARG A 230 -8.04 -13.60 -9.86
C ARG A 230 -8.11 -12.68 -11.07
N VAL A 231 -7.27 -11.64 -11.15
CA VAL A 231 -7.21 -10.73 -12.30
C VAL A 231 -6.85 -11.51 -13.57
N LEU A 232 -5.88 -12.43 -13.51
CA LEU A 232 -5.53 -13.27 -14.67
C LEU A 232 -6.69 -14.15 -15.13
N ARG A 233 -7.47 -14.71 -14.19
CA ARG A 233 -8.67 -15.54 -14.46
C ARG A 233 -9.90 -14.75 -14.91
N SER A 234 -9.92 -13.43 -14.74
CA SER A 234 -11.09 -12.58 -15.03
C SER A 234 -11.51 -12.60 -16.51
N ARG A 235 -10.61 -12.99 -17.43
CA ARG A 235 -10.90 -13.10 -18.86
C ARG A 235 -10.19 -14.31 -19.47
N ARG A 236 -10.76 -14.84 -20.55
CA ARG A 236 -10.17 -15.98 -21.28
C ARG A 236 -8.89 -15.64 -22.03
N ASN A 237 -8.76 -14.39 -22.48
CA ASN A 237 -7.61 -13.96 -23.28
C ASN A 237 -6.40 -13.67 -22.39
N PRO A 238 -5.21 -14.24 -22.68
CA PRO A 238 -4.01 -13.99 -21.90
C PRO A 238 -3.63 -12.51 -21.83
N TRP A 239 -3.05 -12.10 -20.70
CA TRP A 239 -2.69 -10.73 -20.36
C TRP A 239 -1.27 -10.39 -20.79
N THR A 240 -1.06 -9.19 -21.32
CA THR A 240 0.28 -8.60 -21.39
C THR A 240 0.64 -7.95 -20.06
N ILE A 241 1.93 -7.80 -19.78
CA ILE A 241 2.37 -7.08 -18.58
C ILE A 241 1.92 -5.61 -18.62
N GLN A 242 1.84 -5.00 -19.80
CA GLN A 242 1.36 -3.63 -19.98
C GLN A 242 -0.11 -3.48 -19.58
N GLU A 243 -0.96 -4.44 -19.94
CA GLU A 243 -2.37 -4.43 -19.52
C GLU A 243 -2.50 -4.58 -18.00
N LEU A 244 -1.67 -5.43 -17.38
CA LEU A 244 -1.72 -5.67 -15.94
C LEU A 244 -1.22 -4.46 -15.12
N ILE A 245 -0.17 -3.79 -15.60
CA ILE A 245 0.36 -2.56 -14.97
C ILE A 245 -0.68 -1.44 -14.94
N LEU A 246 -1.59 -1.41 -15.93
CA LEU A 246 -2.68 -0.43 -16.02
C LEU A 246 -3.97 -0.89 -15.32
N HIS A 247 -4.00 -2.10 -14.76
CA HIS A 247 -5.18 -2.62 -14.09
C HIS A 247 -5.40 -1.90 -12.74
N PRO A 248 -6.61 -1.36 -12.46
CA PRO A 248 -6.85 -0.56 -11.25
C PRO A 248 -6.48 -1.28 -9.93
N GLU A 249 -6.82 -2.56 -9.80
CA GLU A 249 -6.48 -3.36 -8.61
C GLU A 249 -4.96 -3.64 -8.45
N LEU A 250 -4.17 -3.50 -9.53
CA LEU A 250 -2.72 -3.81 -9.55
C LEU A 250 -1.85 -2.55 -9.63
N ALA A 251 -2.46 -1.38 -9.88
CA ALA A 251 -1.76 -0.11 -10.03
C ALA A 251 -0.81 0.22 -8.85
N PRO A 252 -1.15 -0.08 -7.58
CA PRO A 252 -0.23 0.19 -6.46
C PRO A 252 1.10 -0.54 -6.52
N VAL A 253 1.19 -1.67 -7.23
CA VAL A 253 2.40 -2.51 -7.35
C VAL A 253 2.93 -2.57 -8.78
N CYS A 254 2.63 -1.56 -9.60
CA CYS A 254 2.97 -1.59 -11.02
C CYS A 254 4.48 -1.79 -11.28
N LYS A 255 5.34 -1.34 -10.36
CA LYS A 255 6.80 -1.46 -10.47
C LYS A 255 7.29 -2.88 -10.13
N GLU A 256 6.66 -3.51 -9.16
CA GLU A 256 6.98 -4.84 -8.65
C GLU A 256 6.30 -5.94 -9.47
N LEU A 257 5.25 -5.61 -10.22
CA LEU A 257 4.46 -6.58 -10.97
C LEU A 257 5.28 -7.46 -11.92
N PRO A 258 6.29 -6.95 -12.66
CA PRO A 258 7.16 -7.79 -13.47
C PRO A 258 7.89 -8.86 -12.64
N ILE A 259 8.41 -8.53 -11.46
CA ILE A 259 9.15 -9.49 -10.64
C ILE A 259 8.23 -10.52 -9.99
N VAL A 260 7.06 -10.08 -9.53
CA VAL A 260 5.99 -10.97 -9.02
C VAL A 260 5.59 -11.96 -10.11
N MET A 261 5.32 -11.48 -11.32
CA MET A 261 4.94 -12.31 -12.45
C MET A 261 6.01 -13.35 -12.79
N ARG A 262 7.28 -12.93 -12.88
CA ARG A 262 8.39 -13.87 -13.13
C ARG A 262 8.52 -14.91 -12.03
N LYS A 263 8.31 -14.55 -10.76
CA LYS A 263 8.33 -15.50 -9.64
C LYS A 263 7.20 -16.52 -9.75
N LEU A 264 5.99 -16.09 -10.12
CA LEU A 264 4.84 -16.97 -10.33
C LEU A 264 5.05 -17.94 -11.49
N VAL A 265 5.60 -17.46 -12.61
CA VAL A 265 5.97 -18.31 -13.77
C VAL A 265 7.05 -19.33 -13.39
N TYR A 266 8.10 -18.90 -12.69
CA TYR A 266 9.15 -19.79 -12.22
C TYR A 266 8.63 -20.91 -11.29
N ARG A 267 7.52 -20.66 -10.60
CA ARG A 267 6.85 -21.63 -9.70
C ARG A 267 5.68 -22.35 -10.36
N SER A 268 5.50 -22.19 -11.68
CA SER A 268 4.43 -22.81 -12.47
C SER A 268 3.01 -22.45 -12.02
N LEU A 269 2.84 -21.34 -11.29
CA LEU A 269 1.52 -20.83 -10.89
C LEU A 269 0.86 -20.00 -12.01
N VAL A 270 1.68 -19.46 -12.91
CA VAL A 270 1.26 -18.72 -14.10
C VAL A 270 2.00 -19.29 -15.31
N LYS A 271 1.33 -19.36 -16.46
CA LYS A 271 1.91 -19.77 -17.74
C LYS A 271 2.20 -18.55 -18.59
N GLU A 272 3.28 -18.60 -19.36
CA GLU A 272 3.65 -17.58 -20.33
C GLU A 272 3.64 -18.16 -21.76
N VAL A 273 3.09 -17.41 -22.72
CA VAL A 273 3.02 -17.79 -24.14
C VAL A 273 3.49 -16.65 -25.03
N PRO A 274 4.32 -16.92 -26.03
CA PRO A 274 4.65 -15.92 -27.04
C PRO A 274 3.48 -15.67 -27.97
N VAL A 275 3.29 -14.41 -28.36
CA VAL A 275 2.36 -14.02 -29.42
C VAL A 275 3.14 -13.70 -30.68
N TRP A 276 2.97 -14.56 -31.67
CA TRP A 276 3.46 -14.31 -33.01
C TRP A 276 2.63 -13.20 -33.67
N LYS A 277 3.30 -12.19 -34.22
CA LYS A 277 2.68 -11.18 -35.10
C LYS A 277 3.46 -11.15 -36.39
N GLU A 278 2.79 -11.39 -37.51
CA GLU A 278 3.38 -11.37 -38.87
C GLU A 278 4.11 -10.05 -39.20
N SER A 279 3.80 -8.95 -38.50
CA SER A 279 4.38 -7.63 -38.73
C SER A 279 5.59 -7.26 -37.85
N ARG A 280 6.02 -8.13 -36.93
CA ARG A 280 7.20 -7.85 -36.09
C ARG A 280 8.45 -8.48 -36.70
N SER A 281 9.54 -7.72 -36.68
CA SER A 281 10.87 -8.21 -37.03
C SER A 281 11.17 -9.51 -36.27
N TYR A 282 11.68 -10.50 -37.01
CA TYR A 282 12.05 -11.83 -36.53
C TYR A 282 12.74 -11.74 -35.15
N GLY A 283 12.15 -12.35 -34.12
CA GLY A 283 12.74 -12.46 -32.79
C GLY A 283 12.21 -11.53 -31.68
N SER A 284 11.15 -10.73 -31.90
CA SER A 284 10.54 -9.88 -30.85
C SER A 284 9.07 -10.22 -30.54
N GLU A 285 8.83 -11.44 -30.07
CA GLU A 285 7.49 -11.91 -29.71
C GLU A 285 7.04 -11.29 -28.37
N ALA A 286 5.80 -10.79 -28.31
CA ALA A 286 5.25 -10.30 -27.05
C ALA A 286 4.83 -11.49 -26.19
N ILE A 287 5.28 -11.52 -24.93
CA ILE A 287 4.85 -12.51 -23.96
C ILE A 287 3.47 -12.13 -23.40
N ARG A 288 2.59 -13.13 -23.31
CA ARG A 288 1.33 -13.02 -22.56
C ARG A 288 1.26 -14.06 -21.45
N TYR A 289 0.50 -13.75 -20.40
CA TYR A 289 0.38 -14.52 -19.17
C TYR A 289 -1.06 -14.97 -18.96
N TYR A 290 -1.24 -16.20 -18.48
CA TYR A 290 -2.54 -16.73 -18.10
C TYR A 290 -2.38 -17.81 -17.03
N THR A 291 -3.47 -18.13 -16.35
CA THR A 291 -3.55 -19.28 -15.44
C THR A 291 -4.50 -20.30 -16.05
N ASP A 292 -4.32 -21.58 -15.70
CA ASP A 292 -5.39 -22.55 -15.93
C ASP A 292 -6.62 -22.17 -15.08
N LEU A 293 -7.82 -22.35 -15.65
CA LEU A 293 -9.09 -22.11 -14.98
C LEU A 293 -9.40 -23.23 -13.98
#